data_AF-A0A9Q9DBI8-F1
#
_entry.id   AF-A0A9Q9DBI8-F1
#
_cell.length_a   1.000
_cell.length_b   1.000
_cell.length_c   1.000
_cell.angle_alpha   90.00
_cell.angle_beta   90.00
_cell.angle_gamma   90.00
#
_symmetry.space_group_name_H-M   'P 1'
#
loop_
_entity.id
_entity.type
_entity.pdbx_description
1 polymer ?
#
loop_
_entity_poly.entity_id
_entity_poly.type
_entity_poly.pdbx_seq_one_letter_code
_entity_poly.pdbx_strand_id
1 'polypeptide(L)' 'MTDAQIGLSVATPIIIVFALVLYRMGVLQRGATLSAILSSVAIAIVLFLDR' A
#
# COMPACT_ATOMS: atom_id res chain seq x y z
N MET A 1 -15.66 -14.76 -1.79
CA MET A 1 -14.63 -13.73 -1.71
C MET A 1 -14.61 -13.29 -0.27
N THR A 2 -13.58 -13.70 0.45
CA THR A 2 -13.46 -13.47 1.89
C THR A 2 -13.36 -11.97 2.14
N ASP A 3 -13.97 -11.47 3.21
CA ASP A 3 -14.04 -10.03 3.54
C ASP A 3 -12.67 -9.35 3.54
N ALA A 4 -11.60 -10.10 3.80
CA ALA A 4 -10.21 -9.68 3.68
C ALA A 4 -9.82 -9.25 2.26
N GLN A 5 -10.27 -9.94 1.20
CA GLN A 5 -10.00 -9.56 -0.19
C GLN A 5 -10.69 -8.24 -0.55
N ILE A 6 -11.92 -8.04 -0.06
CA ILE A 6 -12.68 -6.80 -0.32
C ILE A 6 -12.01 -5.64 0.41
N GLY A 7 -11.68 -5.82 1.69
CA GLY A 7 -10.94 -4.84 2.48
C GLY A 7 -9.60 -4.47 1.85
N LEU A 8 -8.83 -5.44 1.35
CA LEU A 8 -7.57 -5.18 0.67
C LEU A 8 -7.77 -4.41 -0.64
N SER A 9 -8.75 -4.81 -1.46
CA SER A 9 -9.02 -4.15 -2.74
C SER A 9 -9.36 -2.66 -2.59
N VAL A 10 -9.99 -2.28 -1.48
CA VAL A 10 -10.33 -0.90 -1.14
C VAL A 10 -9.16 -0.17 -0.46
N ALA A 11 -8.45 -0.83 0.46
CA ALA A 11 -7.35 -0.21 1.21
C ALA A 11 -6.13 0.11 0.32
N THR A 12 -5.81 -0.76 -0.65
CA THR A 12 -4.64 -0.61 -1.52
C THR A 12 -4.61 0.73 -2.29
N PRO A 13 -5.66 1.12 -3.06
CA PRO A 13 -5.64 2.39 -3.75
C PRO A 13 -5.63 3.61 -2.80
N ILE A 14 -6.25 3.50 -1.62
CA ILE A 14 -6.24 4.57 -0.60
C ILE A 14 -4.81 4.82 -0.12
N ILE A 15 -4.06 3.76 0.20
CA ILE A 15 -2.67 3.85 0.66
C ILE A 15 -1.78 4.45 -0.45
N ILE A 16 -1.99 4.05 -1.70
CA ILE A 16 -1.25 4.59 -2.87
C ILE A 16 -1.48 6.09 -3.02
N VAL A 17 -2.74 6.53 -2.98
CA VAL A 17 -3.10 7.96 -3.09
C VAL A 17 -2.50 8.75 -1.93
N PHE A 18 -2.57 8.22 -0.71
CA PHE A 18 -2.04 8.88 0.47
C PHE A 18 -0.51 9.03 0.41
N ALA A 19 0.20 7.98 0.00
CA ALA A 19 1.65 8.01 -0.22
C ALA A 19 2.03 9.04 -1.30
N LEU A 20 1.24 9.15 -2.37
CA LEU A 20 1.48 10.10 -3.47
C LEU A 20 1.29 11.56 -3.02
N VAL A 21 0.25 11.84 -2.23
CA VAL A 21 0.00 13.17 -1.64
C VAL A 21 1.14 13.57 -0.69
N LEU A 22 1.59 12.65 0.17
CA LEU A 22 2.72 12.91 1.09
C LEU A 22 4.04 13.13 0.34
N TYR A 23 4.28 12.38 -0.74
CA TYR A 23 5.42 12.61 -1.63
C TYR A 23 5.37 13.99 -2.29
N ARG A 24 4.17 14.43 -2.72
CA ARG A 24 3.94 15.75 -3.32
C ARG A 24 4.13 16.91 -2.34
N MET A 25 3.94 16.70 -1.04
CA MET A 25 4.17 17.73 0.00
C MET A 25 5.64 17.88 0.40
N GLY A 26 6.57 17.10 -0.18
CA GLY A 26 8.00 17.16 0.16
C GLY A 26 8.34 16.64 1.56
N VAL A 27 7.33 16.15 2.30
CA VAL A 27 7.46 15.53 3.63
C VAL A 27 8.07 14.13 3.51
N LEU A 28 7.89 13.47 2.37
CA LEU A 28 8.34 12.10 2.15
C LEU A 28 9.74 12.09 1.52
N GLN A 29 10.76 11.86 2.35
CA GLN A 29 12.10 11.51 1.87
C GLN A 29 12.02 10.25 0.99
N ARG A 30 12.86 10.17 -0.06
CA ARG A 30 12.88 9.06 -1.05
C ARG A 30 12.80 7.67 -0.41
N GLY A 31 13.36 7.50 0.80
CA GLY A 31 13.27 6.26 1.58
C GLY A 31 11.85 5.88 2.00
N ALA A 32 11.00 6.83 2.37
CA ALA A 32 9.63 6.53 2.81
C ALA A 32 8.70 6.19 1.64
N THR A 33 8.93 6.75 0.43
CA THR A 33 8.27 6.28 -0.79
C THR A 33 8.64 4.82 -1.11
N LEU A 34 9.93 4.48 -1.00
CA LEU A 34 10.43 3.11 -1.19
C LEU A 34 9.84 2.15 -0.16
N SER A 35 9.79 2.54 1.12
CA SER A 35 9.18 1.72 2.18
C SER A 35 7.68 1.55 2.00
N ALA A 36 6.95 2.57 1.54
CA ALA A 36 5.52 2.48 1.26
C ALA A 36 5.23 1.51 0.09
N ILE A 37 6.03 1.59 -0.98
CA ILE A 37 5.92 0.67 -2.12
C ILE A 37 6.25 -0.76 -1.67
N LEU A 38 7.35 -0.97 -0.94
CA LEU A 38 7.74 -2.28 -0.42
C LEU A 38 6.68 -2.86 0.52
N SER A 39 6.11 -2.04 1.40
CA SER A 39 5.04 -2.46 2.31
C SER A 39 3.77 -2.86 1.55
N SER A 40 3.36 -2.08 0.54
CA SER A 40 2.21 -2.42 -0.30
C SER A 40 2.40 -3.74 -1.06
N VAL A 41 3.61 -3.99 -1.59
CA VAL A 41 3.95 -5.25 -2.27
C VAL A 41 3.97 -6.41 -1.30
N ALA A 42 4.55 -6.23 -0.10
CA ALA A 42 4.59 -7.26 0.93
C ALA A 42 3.18 -7.69 1.38
N ILE A 43 2.26 -6.73 1.58
CA ILE A 43 0.87 -7.03 1.95
C ILE A 43 0.16 -7.79 0.82
N ALA A 44 0.38 -7.40 -0.44
CA ALA A 44 -0.20 -8.09 -1.60
C ALA A 44 0.31 -9.54 -1.71
N ILE A 45 1.61 -9.77 -1.50
CA ILE A 45 2.23 -11.10 -1.49
C ILE A 45 1.64 -11.96 -0.37
N VAL A 46 1.57 -11.43 0.86
CA VAL A 46 1.00 -12.16 1.99
C VAL A 46 -0.43 -12.57 1.69
N LEU A 47 -1.28 -11.65 1.19
CA LEU A 47 -2.70 -11.97 0.97
C LEU A 47 -2.93 -12.95 -0.20
N PHE A 48 -2.01 -13.01 -1.17
CA PHE A 48 -2.06 -13.99 -2.26
C PHE A 48 -1.47 -15.35 -1.90
N LEU A 49 -0.49 -15.41 -1.00
CA LEU A 49 0.07 -16.66 -0.47
C LEU A 49 -0.78 -17.26 0.66
N ASP A 50 -1.45 -16.44 1.45
CA ASP A 50 -2.35 -16.82 2.56
C ASP A 50 -3.74 -17.23 2.04
N ARG A 51 -3.78 -17.90 0.89
CA ARG A 51 -4.98 -18.30 0.13
C ARG A 51 -6.02 -19.06 0.97
#